data_AF-A0A1W2DHG7-F1
#
_entry.id   AF-A0A1W2DHG7-F1
#
_cell.length_a   1.000
_cell.length_b   1.000
_cell.length_c   1.000
_cell.angle_alpha   90.00
_cell.angle_beta   90.00
_cell.angle_gamma   90.00
#
_symmetry.space_group_name_H-M   'P 1'
#
loop_
_entity.id
_entity.type
_entity.pdbx_description
1 polymer ?
#
loop_
_entity_poly.entity_id
_entity_poly.type
_entity_poly.pdbx_seq_one_letter_code
_entity_poly.pdbx_strand_id
1 'polypeptide(L)'
;MAAAGLSDEGSWPVIIFTTTPNIGTVLKLDGQEFELVRVEPYFRLDGTPSTLLVWESTCPGCASTFEVKSGLKANAINRRCVGCKRVGKPVSGKRRRKVSVEVVCA
;
A
#
# COMPACT_ATOMS: atom_id res chain seq x y z
N MET A 1 13.10 12.48 9.34
CA MET A 1 13.66 11.16 9.02
C MET A 1 12.68 10.11 9.53
N ALA A 2 11.91 9.46 8.66
CA ALA A 2 10.96 8.42 9.09
C ALA A 2 11.68 7.06 9.10
N ALA A 3 11.83 6.47 10.29
CA ALA A 3 12.46 5.17 10.47
C ALA A 3 11.42 4.04 10.36
N ALA A 4 11.66 3.08 9.48
CA ALA A 4 10.92 1.82 9.44
C ALA A 4 11.68 0.77 10.26
N GLY A 5 11.15 0.39 11.43
CA GLY A 5 11.71 -0.64 12.30
C GLY A 5 11.33 -2.06 11.86
N LEU A 6 12.22 -3.03 12.10
CA LEU A 6 12.04 -4.47 11.84
C LEU A 6 11.78 -5.21 13.15
N SER A 7 10.73 -6.04 13.24
CA SER A 7 10.55 -7.04 14.31
C SER A 7 9.72 -8.23 13.79
N ASP A 8 10.06 -9.43 14.25
CA ASP A 8 9.54 -10.74 13.79
C ASP A 8 8.35 -11.24 14.63
N GLU A 9 7.62 -12.21 14.06
CA GLU A 9 6.48 -13.00 14.59
C GLU A 9 5.12 -12.30 14.76
N GLY A 10 4.14 -12.77 13.97
CA GLY A 10 2.70 -12.62 14.25
C GLY A 10 1.97 -11.45 13.58
N SER A 11 1.84 -11.45 12.25
CA SER A 11 0.94 -10.56 11.49
C SER A 11 1.13 -9.05 11.73
N TRP A 12 2.33 -8.56 11.48
CA TRP A 12 2.60 -7.13 11.45
C TRP A 12 1.98 -6.46 10.22
N PRO A 13 1.45 -5.23 10.35
CA PRO A 13 1.07 -4.47 9.18
C PRO A 13 2.30 -4.28 8.31
N VAL A 14 2.16 -4.71 7.06
CA VAL A 14 3.22 -4.69 6.04
C VAL A 14 3.53 -3.26 5.62
N ILE A 15 2.59 -2.34 5.84
CA ILE A 15 2.69 -0.92 5.54
C ILE A 15 2.29 -0.15 6.81
N ILE A 16 3.22 0.63 7.35
CA ILE A 16 3.01 1.43 8.56
C ILE A 16 3.60 2.82 8.33
N PHE A 17 2.73 3.83 8.36
CA PHE A 17 3.11 5.23 8.43
C PHE A 17 2.71 5.80 9.80
N THR A 18 3.64 6.46 10.48
CA THR A 18 3.39 7.15 11.75
C THR A 18 2.73 8.51 11.55
N THR A 19 2.90 9.10 10.37
CA THR A 19 2.33 10.38 9.93
C THR A 19 1.92 10.25 8.47
N THR A 20 1.03 11.13 8.00
CA THR A 20 0.62 11.13 6.59
C THR A 20 1.84 11.40 5.69
N PRO A 21 2.20 10.49 4.78
CA PRO A 21 3.27 10.73 3.82
C PRO A 21 2.93 11.86 2.84
N ASN A 22 3.95 12.50 2.28
CA ASN A 22 3.76 13.52 1.26
C ASN A 22 3.30 12.90 -0.07
N ILE A 23 2.51 13.65 -0.84
CA ILE A 23 2.21 13.30 -2.24
C ILE A 23 3.52 13.12 -3.01
N GLY A 24 3.58 12.12 -3.89
CA GLY A 24 4.80 11.67 -4.58
C GLY A 24 5.59 10.59 -3.83
N THR A 25 5.23 10.27 -2.57
CA THR A 25 5.84 9.13 -1.87
C THR A 25 5.62 7.84 -2.64
N VAL A 26 6.69 7.11 -2.93
CA VAL A 26 6.63 5.79 -3.56
C VAL A 26 6.64 4.69 -2.49
N LEU A 27 5.88 3.62 -2.73
CA LEU A 27 5.89 2.36 -1.98
C LEU A 27 6.23 1.24 -2.97
N LYS A 28 7.15 0.34 -2.60
CA LYS A 28 7.55 -0.78 -3.45
C LYS A 28 7.12 -2.12 -2.85
N LEU A 29 6.37 -2.92 -3.60
CA LEU A 29 5.85 -4.22 -3.16
C LEU A 29 6.22 -5.30 -4.17
N ASP A 30 7.15 -6.19 -3.80
CA ASP A 30 7.64 -7.26 -4.69
C ASP A 30 8.03 -6.73 -6.09
N GLY A 31 8.66 -5.55 -6.15
CA GLY A 31 9.09 -4.90 -7.39
C GLY A 31 8.04 -4.04 -8.09
N GLN A 32 6.79 -4.01 -7.60
CA GLN A 32 5.75 -3.10 -8.10
C GLN A 32 5.76 -1.78 -7.34
N GLU A 33 5.71 -0.67 -8.06
CA GLU A 33 5.73 0.69 -7.51
C GLU A 33 4.31 1.25 -7.35
N PHE A 34 4.10 1.96 -6.24
CA PHE A 34 2.85 2.60 -5.87
C PHE A 34 3.16 4.04 -5.47
N GLU A 35 2.74 5.01 -6.25
CA GLU A 35 2.96 6.42 -5.96
C GLU A 35 1.75 7.01 -5.23
N LEU A 36 1.97 7.73 -4.14
CA LEU A 36 0.91 8.43 -3.43
C LEU A 36 0.47 9.66 -4.23
N VAL A 37 -0.71 9.61 -4.85
CA VAL A 37 -1.25 10.69 -5.68
C VAL A 37 -2.26 11.56 -4.95
N ARG A 38 -2.88 11.05 -3.86
CA ARG A 38 -3.89 11.79 -3.10
C ARG A 38 -3.99 11.33 -1.65
N VAL A 39 -4.46 12.24 -0.81
CA VAL A 39 -4.85 11.96 0.57
C VAL A 39 -6.29 12.43 0.77
N GLU A 40 -7.15 11.57 1.28
CA GLU A 40 -8.58 11.84 1.49
C GLU A 40 -8.96 11.72 2.98
N PRO A 41 -9.77 12.64 3.52
CA PRO A 41 -10.36 12.46 4.85
C PRO A 41 -11.37 11.32 4.82
N TYR A 42 -11.41 10.51 5.88
CA TYR A 42 -12.30 9.36 6.00
C TYR A 42 -12.81 9.20 7.41
N PHE A 43 -14.12 9.02 7.56
CA PHE A 43 -14.70 8.64 8.84
C PHE A 43 -14.86 7.13 8.88
N ARG A 44 -14.29 6.51 9.91
CA ARG A 44 -14.51 5.09 10.20
C ARG A 44 -15.97 4.86 10.63
N LEU A 45 -16.37 3.59 10.67
CA LEU A 45 -17.74 3.20 11.07
C LEU A 45 -18.11 3.62 12.50
N ASP A 46 -17.10 3.79 13.36
CA ASP A 46 -17.25 4.31 14.73
C ASP A 46 -17.29 5.85 14.80
N GLY A 47 -17.25 6.54 13.66
CA GLY A 47 -17.23 8.01 13.58
C GLY A 47 -15.85 8.63 13.82
N THR A 48 -14.81 7.83 14.07
CA THR A 48 -13.46 8.35 14.30
C THR A 48 -12.87 8.90 12.99
N PRO A 49 -12.36 10.15 12.97
CA PRO A 49 -11.68 10.69 11.80
C PRO A 49 -10.38 9.93 11.54
N SER A 50 -10.15 9.63 10.28
CA SER A 50 -9.02 8.87 9.76
C SER A 50 -8.66 9.41 8.38
N THR A 51 -7.57 8.90 7.82
CA THR A 51 -7.07 9.32 6.53
C THR A 51 -6.94 8.11 5.61
N LEU A 52 -7.37 8.28 4.36
CA LEU A 52 -7.14 7.35 3.27
C LEU A 52 -6.03 7.89 2.36
N LEU A 53 -5.06 7.03 2.10
CA LEU A 53 -3.98 7.22 1.14
C LEU A 53 -4.43 6.61 -0.18
N VAL A 54 -4.37 7.39 -1.28
CA VAL A 54 -4.71 6.94 -2.62
C VAL A 54 -3.41 6.77 -3.41
N TRP A 55 -3.15 5.54 -3.82
CA TRP A 55 -1.95 5.14 -4.52
C TRP A 55 -2.26 4.86 -5.98
N GLU A 56 -1.44 5.35 -6.89
CA GLU A 56 -1.45 4.97 -8.30
C GLU A 56 -0.36 3.92 -8.56
N SER A 57 -0.69 2.91 -9.37
CA SER A 57 0.26 1.86 -9.76
C SER A 57 -0.09 1.28 -11.13
N THR A 58 0.89 0.63 -11.75
CA THR A 58 0.71 -0.13 -13.00
C THR A 58 0.37 -1.58 -12.72
N CYS A 59 -0.71 -2.09 -13.31
CA CYS A 59 -1.13 -3.49 -13.12
C CYS A 59 -0.15 -4.46 -13.80
N PRO A 60 0.44 -5.43 -13.07
CA PRO A 60 1.38 -6.40 -13.67
C PRO A 60 0.71 -7.38 -14.65
N GLY A 61 -0.62 -7.46 -14.67
CA GLY A 61 -1.36 -8.36 -15.56
C GLY A 61 -1.70 -7.77 -16.93
N CYS A 62 -1.99 -6.47 -16.99
CA CYS A 62 -2.48 -5.82 -18.22
C CYS A 62 -1.80 -4.47 -18.51
N ALA A 63 -0.80 -4.08 -17.72
CA ALA A 63 -0.10 -2.81 -17.79
C ALA A 63 -0.97 -1.55 -17.65
N SER A 64 -2.26 -1.68 -17.34
CA SER A 64 -3.13 -0.52 -17.09
C SER A 64 -2.82 0.11 -15.74
N THR A 65 -2.81 1.44 -15.70
CA THR A 65 -2.78 2.21 -14.46
C THR A 65 -4.05 2.00 -13.65
N PHE A 66 -3.93 1.94 -12.32
CA PHE A 66 -5.07 1.84 -11.42
C PHE A 66 -4.78 2.53 -10.09
N GLU A 67 -5.84 3.03 -9.45
CA GLU A 67 -5.77 3.56 -8.09
C GLU A 67 -6.15 2.48 -7.06
N VAL A 68 -5.50 2.51 -5.90
CA VAL A 68 -5.83 1.69 -4.74
C VAL A 68 -5.75 2.51 -3.47
N LYS A 69 -6.68 2.28 -2.53
CA LYS A 69 -6.74 3.01 -1.26
C LYS A 69 -6.17 2.18 -0.12
N SER A 70 -5.50 2.82 0.83
CA SER A 70 -5.10 2.23 2.11
C SER A 70 -5.28 3.23 3.25
N GLY A 71 -5.32 2.75 4.49
CA GLY A 71 -5.08 3.61 5.66
C GLY A 71 -3.58 3.83 5.88
N LEU A 72 -3.24 4.58 6.95
CA LEU A 72 -1.86 4.72 7.45
C LEU A 72 -1.25 3.39 7.92
N LYS A 73 -2.09 2.44 8.33
CA LYS A 73 -1.70 1.07 8.68
C LYS A 73 -2.47 0.12 7.78
N ALA A 74 -1.77 -0.76 7.07
CA ALA A 74 -2.39 -1.75 6.20
C ALA A 74 -1.59 -3.06 6.21
N ASN A 75 -2.33 -4.18 6.23
CA ASN A 75 -1.74 -5.51 6.13
C ASN A 75 -1.42 -5.90 4.68
N ALA A 76 -2.11 -5.28 3.71
CA ALA A 76 -1.89 -5.45 2.28
C ALA A 76 -2.58 -4.32 1.51
N ILE A 77 -2.13 -4.07 0.28
CA ILE A 77 -2.89 -3.32 -0.73
C ILE A 77 -3.12 -4.21 -1.95
N ASN A 78 -4.20 -3.95 -2.66
CA ASN A 78 -4.47 -4.65 -3.91
C ASN A 78 -3.43 -4.25 -4.97
N ARG A 79 -2.84 -5.26 -5.61
CA ARG A 79 -1.73 -5.10 -6.56
C ARG A 79 -2.17 -5.17 -8.03
N ARG A 80 -3.47 -5.33 -8.29
CA ARG A 80 -4.03 -5.45 -9.64
C ARG A 80 -5.23 -4.51 -9.81
N CYS A 81 -5.39 -4.01 -11.03
CA CYS A 81 -6.57 -3.27 -11.44
C CYS A 81 -7.85 -4.12 -11.28
N VAL A 82 -9.02 -3.48 -11.30
CA VAL A 82 -10.32 -4.15 -11.13
C VAL A 82 -10.53 -5.28 -12.15
N GLY A 83 -10.09 -5.09 -13.40
CA GLY A 83 -10.23 -6.10 -14.47
C GLY A 83 -9.35 -7.35 -14.28
N CYS A 84 -8.16 -7.21 -13.68
CA CYS A 84 -7.26 -8.34 -13.37
C CYS A 84 -7.40 -8.83 -11.93
N LYS A 85 -8.22 -8.17 -11.11
CA LYS A 85 -8.46 -8.54 -9.71
C LYS A 85 -9.06 -9.94 -9.68
N ARG A 86 -8.35 -10.87 -9.02
CA ARG A 86 -8.83 -12.23 -8.77
C ARG A 86 -8.70 -12.52 -7.28
N VAL A 87 -9.83 -12.49 -6.58
CA VAL A 87 -9.89 -12.80 -5.15
C VAL A 87 -9.30 -14.20 -4.92
N GLY A 88 -8.43 -14.32 -3.91
CA GLY A 88 -7.81 -15.60 -3.53
C GLY A 88 -6.66 -16.08 -4.44
N LYS A 89 -6.34 -15.39 -5.55
CA LYS A 89 -5.17 -15.72 -6.38
C LYS A 89 -4.00 -14.78 -6.07
N PRO A 90 -2.90 -15.28 -5.48
CA PRO A 90 -1.76 -14.43 -5.17
C PRO A 90 -1.07 -13.91 -6.44
N VAL A 91 -0.44 -12.74 -6.32
CA VAL A 91 0.26 -12.09 -7.45
C VAL A 91 1.61 -12.76 -7.75
N SER A 92 2.22 -13.40 -6.75
CA SER A 92 3.41 -14.27 -6.85
C SER A 92 3.36 -15.35 -5.75
N GLY A 93 4.22 -16.39 -5.85
CA GLY A 93 4.17 -17.68 -5.12
C GLY A 93 4.12 -17.70 -3.58
N LYS A 94 4.35 -18.90 -3.00
CA LYS A 94 4.04 -19.31 -1.60
C LYS A 94 4.26 -18.21 -0.54
N ARG A 95 3.27 -18.14 0.37
CA ARG A 95 3.10 -17.23 1.52
C ARG A 95 4.42 -16.70 2.12
N ARG A 96 4.40 -15.37 2.36
CA ARG A 96 5.35 -14.54 3.15
C ARG A 96 6.63 -14.14 2.41
N ARG A 97 6.61 -12.96 1.79
CA ARG A 97 7.83 -12.21 1.49
C ARG A 97 7.78 -10.84 2.14
N LYS A 98 8.96 -10.44 2.63
CA LYS A 98 9.27 -9.16 3.26
C LYS A 98 8.94 -8.05 2.26
N VAL A 99 8.18 -7.06 2.70
CA VAL A 99 7.93 -5.86 1.91
C VAL A 99 8.98 -4.81 2.25
N SER A 100 9.61 -4.29 1.21
CA SER A 100 10.57 -3.20 1.29
C SER A 100 9.83 -1.89 1.02
N VAL A 101 9.52 -1.13 2.07
CA VAL A 101 8.96 0.22 1.88
C VAL A 101 10.13 1.17 1.65
N GLU A 102 10.35 1.57 0.40
CA GLU A 102 11.32 2.62 0.05
C GLU A 102 10.58 3.94 -0.14
N VAL A 103 10.69 4.87 0.82
CA VAL A 103 10.13 6.21 0.69
C VAL A 103 11.12 7.08 -0.07
N VAL A 104 10.82 7.34 -1.34
CA VAL A 104 11.52 8.37 -2.13
C VAL A 104 10.75 9.67 -1.96
N CYS A 105 11.33 10.64 -1.23
CA CYS A 105 10.84 12.01 -1.27
C CYS A 105 11.38 12.66 -2.55
N ALA A 106 10.49 13.12 -3.43
CA ALA A 106 10.84 14.04 -4.51
C ALA A 106 11.01 15.48 -3.95
#